data_AF-A0A090M8K3-F1
#
_entry.id   AF-A0A090M8K3-F1
#
_cell.length_a   1.000
_cell.length_b   1.000
_cell.length_c   1.000
_cell.angle_alpha   90.00
_cell.angle_beta   90.00
_cell.angle_gamma   90.00
#
_symmetry.space_group_name_H-M   'P 1'
#
loop_
_entity.id
_entity.type
_entity.pdbx_description
1 polymer ?
#
loop_
_entity_poly.entity_id
_entity_poly.type
_entity_poly.pdbx_seq_one_letter_code
_entity_poly.pdbx_strand_id
1 'polypeptide(L)'
;MSTARAAREVMRRVASTAGAIEARSALAGEGIDAIGGARTIPSMIARQQTRWIGSRGVPDEYGQPKTGGTSFLGTPKNHRALLERRPLSPDVFDADGSWRAHYKFPVVALSSITNRVTGVVLSGAVSSAGVIALVGGAEAVPAVIELVKAQSPVGVAPLKFALSFPFVFHTLGGFRHLVWDATTKGIDNASAKSTSVALFGASAAASAALAAYTW
;
A
#
# COMPACT_ATOMS: atom_id res chain seq x y z
N MET A 1 4.36 6.43 38.93
CA MET A 1 5.17 5.79 37.85
C MET A 1 5.56 6.87 36.86
N SER A 2 6.81 6.97 36.41
CA SER A 2 7.15 7.97 35.38
C SER A 2 6.44 7.64 34.05
N THR A 3 6.04 8.66 33.31
CA THR A 3 5.42 8.55 31.98
C THR A 3 6.21 7.63 31.04
N ALA A 4 7.53 7.69 31.10
CA ALA A 4 8.41 6.81 30.34
C ALA A 4 8.32 5.33 30.75
N ARG A 5 7.99 5.02 32.01
CA ARG A 5 7.77 3.62 32.46
C ARG A 5 6.43 3.09 31.97
N ALA A 6 5.39 3.94 31.96
CA ALA A 6 4.08 3.60 31.44
C ALA A 6 4.11 3.36 29.92
N ALA A 7 4.75 4.26 29.15
CA ALA A 7 4.91 4.10 27.71
C ALA A 7 5.69 2.82 27.33
N ARG A 8 6.77 2.51 28.06
CA ARG A 8 7.54 1.26 27.84
C ARG A 8 6.74 0.00 28.16
N GLU A 9 5.86 0.06 29.16
CA GLU A 9 4.97 -1.06 29.49
C GLU A 9 3.90 -1.27 28.42
N VAL A 10 3.31 -0.19 27.88
CA VAL A 10 2.40 -0.26 26.73
C VAL A 10 3.11 -0.88 25.53
N MET A 11 4.31 -0.41 25.19
CA MET A 11 5.08 -0.95 24.05
C MET A 11 5.43 -2.43 24.24
N ARG A 12 5.78 -2.84 25.47
CA ARG A 12 6.00 -4.26 25.80
C ARG A 12 4.73 -5.09 25.61
N ARG A 13 3.58 -4.59 26.05
CA ARG A 13 2.28 -5.27 25.87
C ARG A 13 1.92 -5.40 24.39
N VAL A 14 2.08 -4.33 23.61
CA VAL A 14 1.88 -4.37 22.15
C VAL A 14 2.77 -5.43 21.50
N ALA A 15 4.06 -5.48 21.84
CA ALA A 15 4.98 -6.49 21.31
C ALA A 15 4.58 -7.92 21.73
N SER A 16 4.15 -8.12 22.97
CA SER A 16 3.68 -9.43 23.44
C SER A 16 2.38 -9.88 22.76
N THR A 17 1.46 -8.95 22.52
CA THR A 17 0.19 -9.23 21.82
C THR A 17 0.46 -9.50 20.34
N ALA A 18 1.37 -8.76 19.70
CA ALA A 18 1.78 -8.99 18.32
C ALA A 18 2.40 -10.38 18.15
N GLY A 19 3.34 -10.77 19.03
CA GLY A 19 3.93 -12.11 19.02
C GLY A 19 2.89 -13.22 19.29
N ALA A 20 1.91 -12.97 20.15
CA ALA A 20 0.81 -13.92 20.38
C ALA A 20 -0.13 -14.05 19.17
N ILE A 21 -0.38 -12.96 18.42
CA ILE A 21 -1.17 -12.98 17.18
C ILE A 21 -0.39 -13.72 16.09
N GLU A 22 0.90 -13.48 15.95
CA GLU A 22 1.74 -14.16 14.97
C GLU A 22 1.85 -15.67 15.26
N ALA A 23 2.04 -16.05 16.52
CA ALA A 23 2.00 -17.45 16.94
C ALA A 23 0.63 -18.10 16.66
N ARG A 24 -0.48 -17.38 16.90
CA ARG A 24 -1.83 -17.87 16.57
C ARG A 24 -2.09 -17.94 15.07
N SER A 25 -1.53 -17.02 14.28
CA SER A 25 -1.61 -17.03 12.82
C SER A 25 -0.79 -18.16 12.22
N ALA A 26 0.38 -18.47 12.79
CA ALA A 26 1.19 -19.62 12.39
C ALA A 26 0.47 -20.94 12.71
N LEU A 27 -0.14 -21.05 13.90
CA LEU A 27 -1.00 -22.19 14.27
C LEU A 27 -2.28 -22.30 13.40
N ALA A 28 -2.83 -21.17 12.96
CA ALA A 28 -3.95 -21.15 12.02
C ALA A 28 -3.53 -21.52 10.58
N GLY A 29 -2.28 -21.21 10.21
CA GLY A 29 -1.65 -21.61 8.95
C GLY A 29 -1.42 -23.12 8.82
N GLU A 30 -1.23 -23.83 9.92
CA GLU A 30 -1.19 -25.30 9.94
C GLU A 30 -2.59 -25.93 9.87
N GLY A 31 -3.65 -25.16 10.13
CA GLY A 31 -5.04 -25.64 10.13
C GLY A 31 -5.82 -25.43 8.82
N ILE A 32 -5.30 -24.65 7.87
CA ILE A 32 -5.97 -24.36 6.59
C ILE A 32 -5.82 -25.47 5.55
N ASP A 33 -4.79 -26.31 5.66
CA ASP A 33 -4.62 -27.47 4.77
C ASP A 33 -5.45 -28.70 5.21
N ALA A 34 -6.03 -28.67 6.43
CA ALA A 34 -6.71 -29.82 7.03
C ALA A 34 -8.25 -29.71 7.10
N ILE A 35 -8.87 -28.61 6.67
CA ILE A 35 -10.33 -28.41 6.82
C ILE A 35 -10.98 -28.11 5.46
N GLY A 36 -11.03 -29.16 4.62
CA GLY A 36 -12.07 -29.31 3.60
C GLY A 36 -13.42 -29.53 4.29
N GLY A 37 -14.08 -28.46 4.72
CA GLY A 37 -15.36 -28.57 5.43
C GLY A 37 -16.05 -27.23 5.57
N ALA A 38 -17.07 -27.03 4.75
CA ALA A 38 -17.91 -25.83 4.71
C ALA A 38 -18.38 -25.39 6.11
N ARG A 39 -17.92 -24.22 6.56
CA ARG A 39 -18.60 -23.42 7.59
C ARG A 39 -18.80 -22.02 7.05
N THR A 40 -20.04 -21.77 6.63
CA THR A 40 -20.60 -20.49 6.19
C THR A 40 -20.60 -19.49 7.34
N ILE A 41 -19.62 -18.57 7.33
CA ILE A 41 -19.75 -17.30 8.04
C ILE A 41 -20.29 -16.27 7.03
N PRO A 42 -21.37 -15.52 7.33
CA PRO A 42 -21.93 -14.54 6.40
C PRO A 42 -20.90 -13.45 6.04
N SER A 43 -20.24 -13.63 4.90
CA SER A 43 -19.09 -12.83 4.48
C SER A 43 -19.52 -11.68 3.56
N MET A 44 -20.11 -10.62 4.10
CA MET A 44 -20.12 -9.34 3.37
C MET A 44 -18.81 -8.58 3.53
N ILE A 45 -18.08 -8.77 4.64
CA ILE A 45 -16.77 -8.13 4.89
C ILE A 45 -15.60 -8.93 4.28
N ALA A 46 -15.67 -10.27 4.24
CA ALA A 46 -14.58 -11.09 3.67
C ALA A 46 -14.58 -11.16 2.12
N ARG A 47 -15.47 -10.41 1.46
CA ARG A 47 -15.49 -10.29 -0.01
C ARG A 47 -14.58 -9.18 -0.52
N GLN A 48 -13.71 -8.62 0.31
CA GLN A 48 -12.60 -7.80 -0.15
C GLN A 48 -11.63 -8.73 -0.86
N GLN A 49 -11.80 -8.80 -2.18
CA GLN A 49 -11.12 -9.66 -3.12
C GLN A 49 -9.62 -9.74 -2.83
N THR A 50 -9.18 -10.83 -2.19
CA THR A 50 -7.78 -11.28 -2.16
C THR A 50 -7.39 -11.79 -3.55
N ARG A 51 -7.45 -10.90 -4.55
CA ARG A 51 -7.00 -11.18 -5.90
C ARG A 51 -5.61 -10.59 -6.05
N TRP A 52 -4.61 -11.44 -5.86
CA TRP A 52 -3.23 -11.13 -6.21
C TRP A 52 -3.06 -11.09 -7.75
N ILE A 53 -2.07 -10.35 -8.25
CA ILE A 53 -1.72 -10.39 -9.68
C ILE A 53 -1.31 -11.83 -10.04
N GLY A 54 -2.05 -12.45 -10.96
CA GLY A 54 -1.89 -13.88 -11.30
C GLY A 54 -2.75 -14.86 -10.49
N SER A 55 -3.54 -14.39 -9.51
CA SER A 55 -4.46 -15.26 -8.72
C SER A 55 -5.57 -15.90 -9.56
N ARG A 56 -5.97 -15.24 -10.65
CA ARG A 56 -6.71 -15.90 -11.73
C ARG A 56 -5.71 -16.17 -12.83
N GLY A 57 -5.32 -17.44 -12.96
CA GLY A 57 -4.56 -17.89 -14.12
C GLY A 57 -5.29 -17.56 -15.41
N VAL A 58 -4.55 -17.58 -16.51
CA VAL A 58 -5.13 -17.50 -17.85
C VAL A 58 -6.11 -18.68 -18.01
N PRO A 59 -7.40 -18.44 -18.34
CA PRO A 59 -8.37 -19.52 -18.54
C PRO A 59 -7.88 -20.57 -19.52
N ASP A 60 -8.32 -21.81 -19.36
CA ASP A 60 -7.88 -22.94 -20.17
C ASP A 60 -8.12 -22.75 -21.67
N GLU A 61 -9.15 -22.00 -22.00
CA GLU A 61 -9.60 -21.70 -23.35
C GLU A 61 -9.07 -20.36 -23.88
N TYR A 62 -8.22 -19.65 -23.14
CA TYR A 62 -7.70 -18.34 -23.56
C TYR A 62 -6.91 -18.47 -24.86
N GLY A 63 -7.29 -17.68 -25.88
CA GLY A 63 -6.69 -17.74 -27.22
C GLY A 63 -7.13 -18.95 -28.06
N GLN A 64 -8.12 -19.73 -27.61
CA GLN A 64 -8.70 -20.84 -28.38
C GLN A 64 -10.06 -20.45 -28.98
N PRO A 65 -10.35 -20.81 -30.25
CA PRO A 65 -11.70 -20.71 -30.80
C PRO A 65 -12.66 -21.57 -29.97
N LYS A 66 -13.86 -21.06 -29.67
CA LYS A 66 -14.92 -21.80 -28.95
C LYS A 66 -15.32 -23.12 -29.62
N THR A 67 -15.03 -23.25 -30.91
CA THR A 67 -15.28 -24.42 -31.75
C THR A 67 -14.11 -25.42 -31.78
N GLY A 68 -13.01 -25.16 -31.06
CA GLY A 68 -11.81 -26.01 -31.06
C GLY A 68 -10.99 -25.86 -32.34
N GLY A 69 -10.18 -24.80 -32.42
CA GLY A 69 -9.20 -24.57 -33.50
C GLY A 69 -9.82 -24.23 -34.86
N THR A 70 -9.27 -23.26 -35.60
CA THR A 70 -9.72 -22.95 -36.96
C THR A 70 -8.57 -22.64 -37.92
N SER A 71 -8.82 -22.96 -39.19
CA SER A 71 -7.90 -23.49 -40.22
C SER A 71 -7.03 -22.48 -40.98
N PHE A 72 -7.00 -21.20 -40.62
CA PHE A 72 -6.22 -20.21 -41.36
C PHE A 72 -4.88 -19.81 -40.68
N LEU A 73 -4.83 -19.77 -39.34
CA LEU A 73 -3.59 -19.59 -38.55
C LEU A 73 -3.56 -20.42 -37.24
N GLY A 74 -4.51 -21.35 -37.08
CA GLY A 74 -4.83 -22.18 -35.91
C GLY A 74 -3.89 -22.15 -34.69
N THR A 75 -4.48 -21.89 -33.51
CA THR A 75 -3.81 -22.08 -32.22
C THR A 75 -3.25 -23.51 -32.15
N PRO A 76 -1.92 -23.69 -32.04
CA PRO A 76 -1.32 -25.02 -32.14
C PRO A 76 -1.71 -25.87 -30.92
N LYS A 77 -1.74 -27.20 -31.08
CA LYS A 77 -2.14 -28.13 -30.01
C LYS A 77 -1.30 -27.97 -28.73
N ASN A 78 -0.06 -27.50 -28.86
CA ASN A 78 0.88 -27.21 -27.77
C ASN A 78 0.91 -25.71 -27.37
N HIS A 79 -0.15 -24.94 -27.64
CA HIS A 79 -0.20 -23.50 -27.36
C HIS A 79 0.14 -23.13 -25.92
N ARG A 80 -0.31 -23.91 -24.93
CA ARG A 80 0.02 -23.69 -23.50
C ARG A 80 1.50 -23.80 -23.22
N ALA A 81 2.13 -24.87 -23.68
CA ALA A 81 3.58 -25.05 -23.55
C ALA A 81 4.38 -23.96 -24.27
N LEU A 82 3.82 -23.37 -25.34
CA LEU A 82 4.41 -22.22 -26.02
C LEU A 82 4.20 -20.91 -25.27
N LEU A 83 3.06 -20.71 -24.58
CA LEU A 83 2.81 -19.54 -23.74
C LEU A 83 3.70 -19.53 -22.49
N GLU A 84 3.89 -20.69 -21.86
CA GLU A 84 4.76 -20.85 -20.68
C GLU A 84 6.22 -20.53 -20.99
N ARG A 85 6.66 -20.76 -22.23
CA ARG A 85 8.02 -20.46 -22.69
C ARG A 85 8.21 -19.01 -23.14
N ARG A 86 7.16 -18.20 -23.20
CA ARG A 86 7.30 -16.79 -23.61
C ARG A 86 7.86 -15.99 -22.44
N PRO A 87 9.04 -15.35 -22.60
CA PRO A 87 9.53 -14.44 -21.58
C PRO A 87 8.58 -13.24 -21.47
N LEU A 88 8.36 -12.77 -20.24
CA LEU A 88 7.72 -11.48 -20.02
C LEU A 88 8.73 -10.39 -20.37
N SER A 89 8.32 -9.42 -21.19
CA SER A 89 9.15 -8.25 -21.46
C SER A 89 9.33 -7.44 -20.18
N PRO A 90 10.54 -6.90 -19.91
CA PRO A 90 10.77 -5.99 -18.80
C PRO A 90 9.88 -4.74 -18.91
N ASP A 91 9.30 -4.32 -17.79
CA ASP A 91 8.42 -3.15 -17.74
C ASP A 91 8.98 -2.07 -16.80
N VAL A 92 9.10 -2.37 -15.50
CA VAL A 92 9.54 -1.44 -14.47
C VAL A 92 11.04 -1.58 -14.24
N PHE A 93 11.53 -2.81 -14.10
CA PHE A 93 12.93 -3.13 -13.81
C PHE A 93 13.59 -3.84 -14.99
N ASP A 94 14.91 -3.73 -15.10
CA ASP A 94 15.68 -4.39 -16.15
C ASP A 94 15.62 -5.93 -16.04
N ALA A 95 15.75 -6.60 -17.20
CA ALA A 95 15.66 -8.06 -17.31
C ALA A 95 16.81 -8.83 -16.64
N ASP A 96 17.89 -8.13 -16.32
CA ASP A 96 19.13 -8.70 -15.77
C ASP A 96 19.04 -8.99 -14.26
N GLY A 97 17.86 -8.76 -13.65
CA GLY A 97 17.65 -8.91 -12.21
C GLY A 97 18.18 -7.72 -11.40
N SER A 98 18.63 -6.65 -12.05
CA SER A 98 19.02 -5.41 -11.38
C SER A 98 17.80 -4.58 -10.99
N TRP A 99 17.92 -3.81 -9.90
CA TRP A 99 16.88 -2.86 -9.46
C TRP A 99 16.88 -1.56 -10.29
N ARG A 100 17.44 -1.58 -11.49
CA ARG A 100 17.50 -0.43 -12.39
C ARG A 100 16.16 -0.26 -13.09
N ALA A 101 15.70 0.99 -13.18
CA ALA A 101 14.47 1.30 -13.87
C ALA A 101 14.64 1.12 -15.38
N HIS A 102 13.88 0.20 -15.98
CA HIS A 102 13.84 0.00 -17.43
C HIS A 102 13.07 1.13 -18.12
N TYR A 103 11.96 1.55 -17.49
CA TYR A 103 11.09 2.61 -18.02
C TYR A 103 11.52 4.01 -17.57
N LYS A 104 11.45 4.97 -18.50
CA LYS A 104 11.64 6.39 -18.17
C LYS A 104 10.40 6.96 -17.51
N PHE A 105 10.37 6.98 -16.17
CA PHE A 105 9.23 7.44 -15.41
C PHE A 105 8.90 8.92 -15.65
N PRO A 106 7.70 9.25 -16.19
CA PRO A 106 7.22 10.62 -16.19
C PRO A 106 6.81 11.03 -14.78
N VAL A 107 6.90 12.33 -14.48
CA VAL A 107 6.46 12.90 -13.19
C VAL A 107 5.02 12.54 -12.83
N VAL A 108 4.15 12.36 -13.84
CA VAL A 108 2.76 11.93 -13.65
C VAL A 108 2.70 10.53 -13.03
N ALA A 109 3.49 9.58 -13.54
CA ALA A 109 3.56 8.22 -13.00
C ALA A 109 4.15 8.22 -11.58
N LEU A 110 5.20 9.02 -11.35
CA LEU A 110 5.77 9.19 -10.00
C LEU A 110 4.73 9.73 -9.03
N SER A 111 3.93 10.74 -9.42
CA SER A 111 2.87 11.29 -8.57
C SER A 111 1.82 10.24 -8.19
N SER A 112 1.50 9.31 -9.10
CA SER A 112 0.56 8.22 -8.84
C SER A 112 1.13 7.21 -7.85
N ILE A 113 2.40 6.79 -8.03
CA ILE A 113 3.09 5.88 -7.11
C ILE A 113 3.17 6.53 -5.72
N THR A 114 3.60 7.79 -5.64
CA THR A 114 3.65 8.53 -4.38
C THR A 114 2.29 8.56 -3.71
N ASN A 115 1.20 8.82 -4.44
CA ASN A 115 -0.15 8.83 -3.85
C ASN A 115 -0.54 7.47 -3.24
N ARG A 116 -0.13 6.36 -3.86
CA ARG A 116 -0.35 5.01 -3.30
C ARG A 116 0.49 4.78 -2.05
N VAL A 117 1.79 5.10 -2.11
CA VAL A 117 2.72 4.93 -0.99
C VAL A 117 2.28 5.77 0.20
N THR A 118 1.89 7.03 0.00
CA THR A 118 1.41 7.89 1.09
C THR A 118 0.12 7.35 1.71
N GLY A 119 -0.79 6.78 0.91
CA GLY A 119 -2.00 6.11 1.41
C GLY A 119 -1.71 4.87 2.25
N VAL A 120 -0.76 4.03 1.83
CA VAL A 120 -0.31 2.86 2.61
C VAL A 120 0.33 3.30 3.91
N VAL A 121 1.21 4.31 3.88
CA VAL A 121 1.87 4.86 5.08
C VAL A 121 0.84 5.43 6.06
N LEU A 122 -0.12 6.23 5.59
CA LEU A 122 -1.20 6.78 6.43
C LEU A 122 -2.06 5.69 7.04
N SER A 123 -2.43 4.67 6.26
CA SER A 123 -3.21 3.53 6.74
C SER A 123 -2.44 2.79 7.83
N GLY A 124 -1.15 2.50 7.61
CA GLY A 124 -0.28 1.89 8.59
C GLY A 124 -0.14 2.72 9.87
N ALA A 125 -0.02 4.04 9.75
CA ALA A 125 0.09 4.95 10.88
C ALA A 125 -1.19 4.94 11.74
N VAL A 126 -2.38 5.06 11.11
CA VAL A 126 -3.67 5.03 11.81
C VAL A 126 -3.91 3.66 12.44
N SER A 127 -3.65 2.57 11.72
CA SER A 127 -3.80 1.21 12.25
C SER A 127 -2.87 0.97 13.45
N SER A 128 -1.62 1.41 13.39
CA SER A 128 -0.66 1.26 14.48
C SER A 128 -1.07 2.07 15.71
N ALA A 129 -1.48 3.32 15.53
CA ALA A 129 -2.02 4.14 16.61
C ALA A 129 -3.27 3.52 17.24
N GLY A 130 -4.15 2.95 16.41
CA GLY A 130 -5.34 2.21 16.86
C GLY A 130 -4.98 0.99 17.73
N VAL A 131 -4.00 0.18 17.31
CA VAL A 131 -3.53 -0.96 18.11
C VAL A 131 -2.93 -0.49 19.45
N ILE A 132 -2.12 0.57 19.45
CA ILE A 132 -1.56 1.14 20.68
C ILE A 132 -2.67 1.59 21.63
N ALA A 133 -3.68 2.28 21.14
CA ALA A 133 -4.82 2.74 21.94
C ALA A 133 -5.66 1.57 22.48
N LEU A 134 -5.90 0.54 21.66
CA LEU A 134 -6.67 -0.64 22.07
C LEU A 134 -5.96 -1.45 23.17
N VAL A 135 -4.64 -1.58 23.11
CA VAL A 135 -3.86 -2.38 24.06
C VAL A 135 -3.49 -1.58 25.33
N GLY A 136 -3.16 -0.30 25.18
CA GLY A 136 -2.66 0.54 26.25
C GLY A 136 -3.70 1.47 26.89
N GLY A 137 -4.91 1.56 26.33
CA GLY A 137 -5.93 2.51 26.74
C GLY A 137 -5.78 3.90 26.10
N ALA A 138 -6.68 4.82 26.43
CA ALA A 138 -6.78 6.15 25.80
C ALA A 138 -5.47 6.98 25.89
N GLU A 139 -4.74 6.86 27.01
CA GLU A 139 -3.50 7.62 27.27
C GLU A 139 -2.25 7.01 26.62
N ALA A 140 -2.37 5.85 25.98
CA ALA A 140 -1.24 5.12 25.41
C ALA A 140 -0.56 5.88 24.27
N VAL A 141 -1.35 6.43 23.34
CA VAL A 141 -0.83 7.16 22.19
C VAL A 141 -0.13 8.46 22.62
N PRO A 142 -0.74 9.33 23.45
CA PRO A 142 -0.03 10.48 24.03
C PRO A 142 1.27 10.11 24.75
N ALA A 143 1.26 9.04 25.56
CA ALA A 143 2.44 8.60 26.29
C ALA A 143 3.59 8.15 25.38
N VAL A 144 3.29 7.50 24.25
CA VAL A 144 4.28 7.12 23.24
C VAL A 144 4.85 8.36 22.55
N ILE A 145 4.01 9.35 22.20
CA ILE A 145 4.46 10.61 21.58
C ILE A 145 5.42 11.36 22.50
N GLU A 146 5.07 11.50 23.79
CA GLU A 146 5.93 12.17 24.77
C GLU A 146 7.25 11.42 24.99
N LEU A 147 7.24 10.09 24.96
CA LEU A 147 8.46 9.30 25.03
C LEU A 147 9.39 9.57 23.83
N VAL A 148 8.84 9.59 22.61
CA VAL A 148 9.62 9.87 21.39
C VAL A 148 10.22 11.28 21.44
N LYS A 149 9.42 12.27 21.88
CA LYS A 149 9.86 13.65 22.07
C LYS A 149 11.00 13.75 23.09
N ALA A 150 10.89 13.04 24.21
CA ALA A 150 11.92 13.03 25.26
C ALA A 150 13.23 12.35 24.81
N GLN A 151 13.15 11.32 23.96
CA GLN A 151 14.32 10.58 23.47
C GLN A 151 15.02 11.27 22.30
N SER A 152 14.27 11.98 21.45
CA SER A 152 14.83 12.68 20.30
C SER A 152 14.17 14.05 20.09
N PRO A 153 14.54 15.06 20.90
CA PRO A 153 14.00 16.42 20.74
C PRO A 153 14.32 17.03 19.37
N VAL A 154 15.51 16.77 18.85
CA VAL A 154 15.94 17.24 17.52
C VAL A 154 15.18 16.53 16.39
N GLY A 155 14.72 15.30 16.63
CA GLY A 155 13.95 14.52 15.66
C GLY A 155 12.49 14.95 15.50
N VAL A 156 11.96 15.83 16.36
CA VAL A 156 10.56 16.23 16.35
C VAL A 156 10.17 16.93 15.05
N ALA A 157 10.94 17.93 14.60
CA ALA A 157 10.61 18.67 13.39
C ALA A 157 10.66 17.80 12.12
N PRO A 158 11.70 16.97 11.88
CA PRO A 158 11.71 16.00 10.79
C PRO A 158 10.54 15.00 10.87
N LEU A 159 10.19 14.51 12.05
CA LEU A 159 9.08 13.57 12.22
C LEU A 159 7.72 14.20 11.90
N LYS A 160 7.51 15.46 12.32
CA LYS A 160 6.31 16.23 11.94
C LYS A 160 6.21 16.37 10.42
N PHE A 161 7.32 16.66 9.73
CA PHE A 161 7.34 16.72 8.27
C PHE A 161 7.06 15.36 7.62
N ALA A 162 7.68 14.30 8.15
CA ALA A 162 7.48 12.93 7.65
C ALA A 162 6.04 12.43 7.78
N LEU A 163 5.26 12.97 8.74
CA LEU A 163 3.84 12.68 8.89
C LEU A 163 2.95 13.66 8.12
N SER A 164 3.30 14.95 8.06
CA SER A 164 2.50 15.95 7.36
C SER A 164 2.57 15.80 5.84
N PHE A 165 3.75 15.46 5.29
CA PHE A 165 3.92 15.24 3.85
C PHE A 165 2.99 14.18 3.26
N PRO A 166 2.96 12.93 3.75
CA PRO A 166 2.05 11.93 3.21
C PRO A 166 0.59 12.35 3.37
N PHE A 167 0.21 12.98 4.50
CA PHE A 167 -1.15 13.48 4.73
C PHE A 167 -1.57 14.51 3.67
N VAL A 168 -0.77 15.56 3.48
CA VAL A 168 -1.08 16.64 2.53
C VAL A 168 -1.04 16.11 1.10
N PHE A 169 0.00 15.36 0.73
CA PHE A 169 0.16 14.83 -0.62
C PHE A 169 -0.99 13.88 -0.99
N HIS A 170 -1.35 12.95 -0.12
CA HIS A 170 -2.44 12.01 -0.36
C HIS A 170 -3.80 12.72 -0.49
N THR A 171 -4.02 13.74 0.34
CA THR A 171 -5.27 14.50 0.33
C THR A 171 -5.41 15.31 -0.96
N LEU A 172 -4.40 16.11 -1.32
CA LEU A 172 -4.42 16.91 -2.54
C LEU A 172 -4.41 16.04 -3.80
N GLY A 173 -3.62 14.96 -3.79
CA GLY A 173 -3.59 13.97 -4.86
C GLY A 173 -4.94 13.27 -5.02
N GLY A 174 -5.59 12.92 -3.91
CA GLY A 174 -6.95 12.38 -3.86
C GLY A 174 -7.99 13.32 -4.48
N PHE A 175 -7.98 14.61 -4.11
CA PHE A 175 -8.87 15.60 -4.72
C PHE A 175 -8.64 15.73 -6.23
N ARG A 176 -7.37 15.74 -6.68
CA ARG A 176 -7.05 15.75 -8.10
C ARG A 176 -7.63 14.52 -8.82
N HIS A 177 -7.49 13.33 -8.22
CA HIS A 177 -8.08 12.10 -8.76
C HIS A 177 -9.61 12.18 -8.83
N LEU A 178 -10.28 12.68 -7.79
CA LEU A 178 -11.74 12.88 -7.81
C LEU A 178 -12.17 13.86 -8.92
N VAL A 179 -11.42 14.94 -9.14
CA VAL A 179 -11.69 15.87 -10.24
C VAL A 179 -11.52 15.19 -11.60
N TRP A 180 -10.45 14.42 -11.80
CA TRP A 180 -10.22 13.66 -13.02
C TRP A 180 -11.34 12.65 -13.29
N ASP A 181 -11.75 11.90 -12.27
CA ASP A 181 -12.78 10.88 -12.39
C ASP A 181 -14.17 11.48 -12.63
N ALA A 182 -14.50 12.58 -11.95
CA ALA A 182 -15.82 13.20 -12.05
C ALA A 182 -16.00 14.07 -13.30
N THR A 183 -14.92 14.66 -13.83
CA THR A 183 -15.02 15.68 -14.89
C THR A 183 -14.26 15.34 -16.16
N THR A 184 -13.32 14.39 -16.12
CA THR A 184 -12.35 14.12 -17.20
C THR A 184 -11.52 15.32 -17.65
N LYS A 185 -11.46 16.39 -16.84
CA LYS A 185 -10.68 17.61 -17.12
C LYS A 185 -9.28 17.49 -16.55
N GLY A 186 -8.29 18.00 -17.29
CA GLY A 186 -6.89 18.06 -16.84
C GLY A 186 -6.12 16.73 -16.95
N ILE A 187 -6.63 15.79 -17.73
CA ILE A 187 -6.00 14.48 -18.02
C ILE A 187 -5.11 14.51 -19.27
N ASP A 188 -5.05 15.65 -19.97
CA ASP A 188 -4.12 15.84 -21.09
C ASP A 188 -2.67 15.89 -20.59
N ASN A 189 -1.73 15.63 -21.49
CA ASN A 189 -0.30 15.53 -21.14
C ASN A 189 0.26 16.81 -20.49
N ALA A 190 -0.20 17.99 -20.91
CA ALA A 190 0.31 19.25 -20.39
C ALA A 190 -0.24 19.51 -18.98
N SER A 191 -1.55 19.41 -18.80
CA SER A 191 -2.22 19.62 -17.51
C SER A 191 -1.83 18.54 -16.49
N ALA A 192 -1.76 17.28 -16.88
CA ALA A 192 -1.38 16.20 -15.98
C ALA A 192 0.06 16.37 -15.49
N LYS A 193 0.98 16.80 -16.36
CA LYS A 193 2.37 17.09 -15.98
C LYS A 193 2.45 18.31 -15.05
N SER A 194 1.81 19.43 -15.41
CA SER A 194 1.87 20.67 -14.62
C SER A 194 1.24 20.49 -13.24
N THR A 195 0.06 19.87 -13.16
CA THR A 195 -0.62 19.57 -11.89
C THR A 195 0.16 18.58 -11.04
N SER A 196 0.92 17.66 -11.63
CA SER A 196 1.79 16.75 -10.87
C SER A 196 2.98 17.46 -10.25
N VAL A 197 3.63 18.38 -10.97
CA VAL A 197 4.70 19.22 -10.40
C VAL A 197 4.14 20.12 -9.29
N ALA A 198 3.00 20.76 -9.55
CA ALA A 198 2.31 21.60 -8.57
C ALA A 198 1.94 20.81 -7.31
N LEU A 199 1.47 19.56 -7.45
CA LEU A 199 1.14 18.69 -6.33
C LEU A 199 2.36 18.43 -5.43
N PHE A 200 3.51 18.08 -6.01
CA PHE A 200 4.74 17.88 -5.23
C PHE A 200 5.19 19.16 -4.52
N GLY A 201 5.24 20.28 -5.24
CA GLY A 201 5.66 21.57 -4.69
C GLY A 201 4.74 22.07 -3.58
N ALA A 202 3.43 22.08 -3.82
CA ALA A 202 2.44 22.51 -2.85
C ALA A 202 2.44 21.62 -1.60
N SER A 203 2.55 20.30 -1.79
CA SER A 203 2.61 19.37 -0.66
C SER A 203 3.87 19.56 0.18
N ALA A 204 5.04 19.73 -0.45
CA ALA A 204 6.29 19.98 0.27
C ALA A 204 6.22 21.30 1.07
N ALA A 205 5.74 22.38 0.44
CA ALA A 205 5.63 23.69 1.09
C ALA A 205 4.64 23.68 2.26
N ALA A 206 3.42 23.16 2.05
CA ALA A 206 2.40 23.08 3.09
C ALA A 206 2.85 22.16 4.25
N SER A 207 3.53 21.06 3.95
CA SER A 207 4.02 20.13 4.97
C SER A 207 5.17 20.70 5.77
N ALA A 208 6.05 21.48 5.14
CA ALA A 208 7.10 22.23 5.83
C ALA A 208 6.50 23.31 6.74
N ALA A 209 5.47 24.03 6.28
CA ALA A 209 4.75 24.99 7.11
C ALA A 209 4.09 24.31 8.32
N LEU A 210 3.41 23.17 8.13
CA LEU A 210 2.84 22.38 9.22
C LEU A 210 3.90 21.85 10.20
N ALA A 211 5.06 21.42 9.68
CA ALA A 211 6.15 20.95 10.51
C ALA A 211 6.78 22.07 11.34
N ALA A 212 6.91 23.26 10.76
CA ALA A 212 7.44 24.46 11.41
C ALA A 212 6.45 25.12 12.38
N TYR A 213 5.14 24.90 12.19
CA TYR A 213 4.12 25.45 13.07
C TYR A 213 4.19 24.79 14.46
N THR A 214 4.54 25.57 15.48
CA THR A 214 4.68 25.08 16.87
C THR A 214 3.60 25.66 17.78
N TRP A 215 2.99 24.78 18.58
CA TRP A 215 2.27 25.06 19.82
C TRP A 215 2.99 24.36 20.96
#